data_AF-B3PUF5-F1
#
_entry.id   AF-B3PUF5-F1
#
_cell.length_a   1.000
_cell.length_b   1.000
_cell.length_c   1.000
_cell.angle_alpha   90.00
_cell.angle_beta   90.00
_cell.angle_gamma   90.00
#
_symmetry.space_group_name_H-M   'P 1'
#
loop_
_entity.id
_entity.type
_entity.pdbx_description
1 polymer ?
#
loop_
_entity_poly.entity_id
_entity_poly.type
_entity_poly.pdbx_seq_one_letter_code
_entity_poly.pdbx_strand_id
1 'polypeptide(L)'
;MKKNEAFEVPSLADVDPLYRDLTNRLSLLLEKQSALRAESDAIEADLGKQSAAPYSANVAALLGEDTGADTVSGKRQRLREIPKEERDVEIAIAVVKRRIEGQKPIANSLVLDRSRAEYGKRVADVIDALRTVKAARAAYIDLVDGFEREDIAWTSLDPMSLGFLGDPKDGQIERVTAEARRAGYVD
;
A
#
# COMPACT_ATOMS: atom_id res chain seq x y z
N MET A 1 14.12 28.50 11.04
CA MET A 1 13.35 27.60 10.15
C MET A 1 12.51 26.68 11.01
N LYS A 2 11.19 26.86 11.04
CA LYS A 2 10.30 25.89 11.71
C LYS A 2 10.38 24.59 10.91
N LYS A 3 10.70 23.48 11.59
CA LYS A 3 10.58 22.13 11.04
C LYS A 3 9.18 22.02 10.46
N ASN A 4 9.06 21.87 9.14
CA ASN A 4 7.80 21.41 8.54
C ASN A 4 7.53 20.06 9.20
N GLU A 5 6.51 19.99 10.07
CA GLU A 5 5.95 18.70 10.43
C GLU A 5 5.53 18.05 9.11
N ALA A 6 6.14 16.90 8.81
CA ALA A 6 5.86 16.20 7.58
C ALA A 6 4.40 15.77 7.64
N PHE A 7 3.55 16.33 6.78
CA PHE A 7 2.17 15.83 6.66
C PHE A 7 2.22 14.35 6.29
N GLU A 8 1.65 13.53 7.15
CA GLU A 8 1.49 12.10 6.94
C GLU A 8 0.17 11.83 6.22
N VAL A 9 0.25 11.15 5.08
CA VAL A 9 -0.94 10.76 4.33
C VAL A 9 -1.69 9.70 5.14
N PRO A 10 -2.97 9.92 5.49
CA PRO A 10 -3.72 8.95 6.28
C PRO A 10 -3.94 7.67 5.49
N SER A 11 -3.90 6.52 6.16
CA SER A 11 -4.20 5.26 5.50
C SER A 11 -5.70 5.11 5.21
N LEU A 12 -6.06 4.22 4.30
CA LEU A 12 -7.46 3.88 4.01
C LEU A 12 -8.20 3.42 5.28
N ALA A 13 -7.52 2.66 6.14
CA ALA A 13 -8.07 2.17 7.39
C ALA A 13 -8.29 3.30 8.41
N ASP A 14 -7.51 4.38 8.37
CA ASP A 14 -7.67 5.52 9.31
C ASP A 14 -8.90 6.36 9.00
N VAL A 15 -9.24 6.48 7.72
CA VAL A 15 -10.35 7.32 7.26
C VAL A 15 -11.68 6.57 7.15
N ASP A 16 -11.63 5.25 6.96
CA ASP A 16 -12.81 4.40 6.76
C ASP A 16 -12.84 3.23 7.77
N PRO A 17 -13.70 3.30 8.80
CA PRO A 17 -13.86 2.23 9.80
C PRO A 17 -14.33 0.90 9.20
N LEU A 18 -15.13 0.93 8.13
CA LEU A 18 -15.63 -0.28 7.50
C LEU A 18 -14.53 -0.99 6.72
N TYR A 19 -13.71 -0.23 6.00
CA TYR A 19 -12.52 -0.76 5.34
C TYR A 19 -11.58 -1.42 6.36
N ARG A 20 -11.32 -0.75 7.49
CA ARG A 20 -10.50 -1.28 8.59
C ARG A 20 -11.04 -2.60 9.15
N ASP A 21 -12.34 -2.67 9.42
CA ASP A 21 -12.97 -3.90 9.92
C ASP A 21 -12.84 -5.05 8.91
N LEU A 22 -13.07 -4.78 7.62
CA LEU A 22 -12.90 -5.78 6.57
C LEU A 22 -11.45 -6.29 6.46
N THR A 23 -10.45 -5.41 6.55
CA THR A 23 -9.03 -5.81 6.53
C THR A 23 -8.65 -6.61 7.76
N ASN A 24 -9.15 -6.23 8.94
CA ASN A 24 -8.91 -6.97 10.18
C ASN A 24 -9.53 -8.38 10.12
N ARG A 25 -10.77 -8.49 9.62
CA ARG A 25 -11.42 -9.78 9.39
C ARG A 25 -10.67 -10.65 8.40
N LEU A 26 -10.11 -10.06 7.33
CA LEU A 26 -9.30 -10.79 6.38
C LEU A 26 -8.04 -11.37 7.06
N SER A 27 -7.35 -10.59 7.89
CA SER A 27 -6.18 -11.09 8.66
C SER A 27 -6.55 -12.28 9.53
N LEU A 28 -7.63 -12.17 10.30
CA LEU A 28 -8.11 -13.24 11.18
C LEU A 28 -8.48 -14.52 10.41
N LEU A 29 -9.08 -14.39 9.22
CA LEU A 29 -9.41 -15.54 8.38
C LEU A 29 -8.16 -16.22 7.79
N LEU A 30 -7.15 -15.44 7.40
CA LEU A 30 -5.88 -15.98 6.91
C LEU A 30 -5.10 -16.67 8.04
N GLU A 31 -5.08 -16.10 9.23
CA GLU A 31 -4.53 -16.73 10.43
C GLU A 31 -5.24 -18.04 10.74
N LYS A 32 -6.58 -18.06 10.69
CA LYS A 32 -7.36 -19.29 10.87
C LYS A 32 -7.04 -20.33 9.79
N GLN A 33 -6.91 -19.94 8.53
CA GLN A 33 -6.52 -20.87 7.46
C GLN A 33 -5.12 -21.47 7.72
N SER A 34 -4.16 -20.64 8.13
CA SER A 34 -2.82 -21.11 8.50
C SER A 34 -2.85 -22.07 9.69
N ALA A 35 -3.68 -21.79 10.69
CA ALA A 35 -3.82 -22.62 11.88
C ALA A 35 -4.43 -24.00 11.54
N LEU A 36 -5.44 -24.04 10.68
CA LEU A 36 -6.06 -25.31 10.22
C LEU A 36 -5.07 -26.19 9.45
N ARG A 37 -4.23 -25.60 8.61
CA ARG A 37 -3.17 -26.33 7.89
C ARG A 37 -2.13 -26.89 8.86
N ALA A 38 -1.64 -26.07 9.77
CA ALA A 38 -0.69 -26.51 10.80
C ALA A 38 -1.29 -27.60 11.70
N GLU A 39 -2.57 -27.52 12.02
CA GLU A 39 -3.30 -28.55 12.76
C GLU A 39 -3.35 -29.86 11.97
N SER A 40 -3.69 -29.82 10.69
CA SER A 40 -3.72 -30.99 9.82
C SER A 40 -2.35 -31.68 9.76
N ASP A 41 -1.29 -30.92 9.48
CA ASP A 41 0.08 -31.43 9.40
C ASP A 41 0.53 -32.06 10.73
N ALA A 42 0.18 -31.43 11.85
CA ALA A 42 0.51 -31.95 13.19
C ALA A 42 -0.23 -33.27 13.49
N ILE A 43 -1.52 -33.36 13.14
CA ILE A 43 -2.30 -34.59 13.36
C ILE A 43 -1.77 -35.71 12.46
N GLU A 44 -1.45 -35.44 11.20
CA GLU A 44 -0.86 -36.42 10.29
C GLU A 44 0.51 -36.91 10.77
N ALA A 45 1.38 -36.01 11.22
CA ALA A 45 2.68 -36.36 11.78
C ALA A 45 2.56 -37.23 13.04
N ASP A 46 1.60 -36.92 13.92
CA ASP A 46 1.34 -37.70 15.12
C ASP A 46 0.81 -39.11 14.81
N LEU A 47 -0.13 -39.22 13.86
CA LEU A 47 -0.64 -40.51 13.41
C LEU A 47 0.45 -41.35 12.71
N GLY A 48 1.39 -40.71 12.01
CA GLY A 48 2.54 -41.37 11.39
C GLY A 48 3.58 -41.88 12.40
N LYS A 49 3.74 -41.20 13.55
CA LYS A 49 4.63 -41.63 14.64
C LYS A 49 4.07 -42.78 15.47
N GLN A 50 2.74 -42.93 15.53
CA GLN A 50 2.10 -44.07 16.16
C GLN A 50 2.35 -45.32 15.31
N SER A 51 3.41 -46.06 15.68
CA SER A 51 3.74 -47.37 15.12
C SER A 51 2.49 -48.25 15.02
N ALA A 52 2.31 -48.91 13.87
CA ALA A 52 1.33 -49.97 13.74
C ALA A 52 1.63 -51.02 14.81
N ALA A 53 0.82 -51.04 15.87
CA ALA A 53 0.89 -52.09 16.86
C ALA A 53 0.84 -53.45 16.14
N PRO A 54 1.67 -54.44 16.54
CA PRO A 54 1.73 -55.73 15.86
C PRO A 54 0.39 -56.49 15.87
N TYR A 55 -0.59 -56.03 16.66
CA TYR A 55 -1.92 -56.61 16.81
C TYR A 55 -2.99 -55.50 16.86
N SER A 56 -4.25 -55.86 16.63
CA SER A 56 -5.36 -54.90 16.59
C SER A 56 -5.65 -54.27 17.96
N ALA A 57 -6.26 -53.08 17.98
CA ALA A 57 -6.65 -52.38 19.22
C ALA A 57 -7.52 -53.23 20.15
N ASN A 58 -8.34 -54.15 19.60
CA ASN A 58 -9.13 -55.08 20.41
C ASN A 58 -8.25 -56.11 21.14
N VAL A 59 -7.16 -56.56 20.53
CA VAL A 59 -6.22 -57.51 21.16
C VAL A 59 -5.45 -56.82 22.29
N ALA A 60 -4.97 -55.60 22.06
CA ALA A 60 -4.25 -54.86 23.09
C ALA A 60 -5.18 -54.40 24.24
N ALA A 61 -6.45 -54.07 23.96
CA ALA A 61 -7.47 -53.86 25.02
C ALA A 61 -7.75 -55.13 25.84
N LEU A 62 -7.76 -56.32 25.21
CA LEU A 62 -7.86 -57.60 25.91
C LEU A 62 -6.62 -57.92 26.76
N LEU A 63 -5.45 -57.35 26.41
CA LEU A 63 -4.21 -57.48 27.17
C LEU A 63 -4.07 -56.43 28.30
N GLY A 64 -5.05 -55.52 28.45
CA GLY A 64 -5.02 -54.44 29.44
C GLY A 64 -4.03 -53.32 29.11
N GLU A 65 -3.53 -53.27 27.87
CA GLU A 65 -2.65 -52.21 27.38
C GLU A 65 -3.49 -51.03 26.91
N ASP A 66 -3.12 -49.81 27.31
CA ASP A 66 -3.80 -48.60 26.85
C ASP A 66 -3.41 -48.34 25.39
N THR A 67 -4.35 -48.63 24.49
CA THR A 67 -4.11 -48.58 23.04
C THR A 67 -4.16 -47.17 22.46
N GLY A 68 -4.59 -46.17 23.26
CA GLY A 68 -4.85 -44.82 22.77
C GLY A 68 -5.89 -44.77 21.64
N ALA A 69 -6.69 -45.82 21.42
CA ALA A 69 -7.59 -45.97 20.27
C ALA A 69 -8.62 -44.84 20.16
N ASP A 70 -9.13 -44.35 21.28
CA ASP A 70 -10.05 -43.20 21.32
C ASP A 70 -9.37 -41.91 20.86
N THR A 71 -8.10 -41.72 21.23
CA THR A 71 -7.28 -40.58 20.79
C THR A 71 -6.97 -40.64 19.29
N VAL A 72 -6.72 -41.84 18.74
CA VAL A 72 -6.51 -42.06 17.30
C VAL A 72 -7.81 -41.82 16.51
N SER A 73 -8.93 -42.33 17.02
CA SER A 73 -10.25 -42.13 16.43
C SER A 73 -10.62 -40.64 16.38
N GLY A 74 -10.43 -39.91 17.48
CA GLY A 74 -10.66 -38.46 17.56
C GLY A 74 -9.77 -37.66 16.61
N LYS A 75 -8.47 -38.00 16.50
CA LYS A 75 -7.55 -37.39 15.53
C LYS A 75 -7.99 -37.61 14.08
N ARG A 76 -8.40 -38.82 13.73
CA ARG A 76 -8.93 -39.14 12.39
C ARG A 76 -10.25 -38.45 12.10
N GLN A 77 -11.12 -38.30 13.10
CA GLN A 77 -12.35 -37.52 12.97
C GLN A 77 -12.03 -36.05 12.68
N ARG A 78 -11.10 -35.45 13.44
CA ARG A 78 -10.68 -34.06 13.23
C ARG A 78 -10.11 -33.83 11.83
N LEU A 79 -9.29 -34.74 11.32
CA LEU A 79 -8.79 -34.68 9.93
C LEU A 79 -9.91 -34.74 8.87
N ARG A 80 -11.08 -35.32 9.17
CA ARG A 80 -12.23 -35.31 8.26
C ARG A 80 -13.02 -34.00 8.33
N GLU A 81 -12.91 -33.26 9.42
CA GLU A 81 -13.61 -31.99 9.66
C GLU A 81 -12.82 -30.81 9.09
N ILE A 82 -11.50 -30.80 9.25
CA ILE A 82 -10.60 -29.71 8.79
C ILE A 82 -10.85 -29.31 7.33
N PRO A 83 -10.95 -30.22 6.33
CA PRO A 83 -11.18 -29.83 4.94
C PRO A 83 -12.51 -29.11 4.69
N LYS A 84 -13.52 -29.35 5.54
CA LYS A 84 -14.79 -28.60 5.46
C LYS A 84 -14.60 -27.18 5.99
N GLU A 85 -13.95 -27.05 7.14
CA GLU A 85 -13.65 -25.75 7.73
C GLU A 85 -12.73 -24.90 6.83
N GLU A 86 -11.75 -25.52 6.19
CA GLU A 86 -10.88 -24.83 5.22
C GLU A 86 -11.67 -24.26 4.05
N ARG A 87 -12.60 -25.04 3.47
CA ARG A 87 -13.47 -24.57 2.38
C ARG A 87 -14.35 -23.40 2.82
N ASP A 88 -14.93 -23.48 4.02
CA ASP A 88 -15.75 -22.40 4.57
C ASP A 88 -14.93 -21.13 4.78
N VAL A 89 -13.70 -21.26 5.28
CA VAL A 89 -12.76 -20.14 5.44
C VAL A 89 -12.34 -19.56 4.09
N GLU A 90 -12.07 -20.39 3.08
CA GLU A 90 -11.73 -19.95 1.73
C GLU A 90 -12.88 -19.14 1.09
N ILE A 91 -14.11 -19.62 1.22
CA ILE A 91 -15.31 -18.90 0.76
C ILE A 91 -15.44 -17.57 1.50
N ALA A 92 -15.27 -17.56 2.82
CA ALA A 92 -15.32 -16.35 3.63
C ALA A 92 -14.24 -15.33 3.20
N ILE A 93 -13.01 -15.78 2.96
CA ILE A 93 -11.91 -14.94 2.45
C ILE A 93 -12.30 -14.32 1.11
N ALA A 94 -12.84 -15.11 0.17
CA ALA A 94 -13.24 -14.62 -1.14
C ALA A 94 -14.33 -13.55 -1.05
N VAL A 95 -15.32 -13.73 -0.17
CA VAL A 95 -16.38 -12.75 0.09
C VAL A 95 -15.82 -11.47 0.69
N VAL A 96 -14.94 -11.57 1.70
CA VAL A 96 -14.33 -10.40 2.34
C VAL A 96 -13.46 -9.63 1.34
N LYS A 97 -12.64 -10.31 0.53
CA LYS A 97 -11.84 -9.67 -0.51
C LYS A 97 -12.71 -8.90 -1.50
N ARG A 98 -13.81 -9.48 -1.98
CA ARG A 98 -14.76 -8.77 -2.87
C ARG A 98 -15.34 -7.52 -2.22
N ARG A 99 -15.67 -7.59 -0.92
CA ARG A 99 -16.18 -6.43 -0.17
C ARG A 99 -15.11 -5.34 0.00
N ILE A 100 -13.87 -5.72 0.26
CA ILE A 100 -12.73 -4.78 0.33
C ILE A 100 -12.58 -4.05 -1.01
N GLU A 101 -12.61 -4.75 -2.14
CA GLU A 101 -12.52 -4.12 -3.46
C GLU A 101 -13.68 -3.16 -3.72
N GLY A 102 -14.89 -3.48 -3.26
CA GLY A 102 -16.04 -2.57 -3.33
C GLY A 102 -15.91 -1.34 -2.42
N GLN A 103 -15.28 -1.47 -1.25
CA GLN A 103 -15.12 -0.39 -0.28
C GLN A 103 -13.93 0.52 -0.58
N LYS A 104 -12.89 -0.01 -1.24
CA LYS A 104 -11.64 0.69 -1.52
C LYS A 104 -11.83 2.04 -2.24
N PRO A 105 -12.71 2.20 -3.25
CA PRO A 105 -12.95 3.49 -3.88
C PRO A 105 -13.49 4.55 -2.91
N ILE A 106 -14.34 4.14 -1.95
CA ILE A 106 -14.93 5.03 -0.94
C ILE A 106 -13.85 5.50 0.02
N ALA A 107 -13.09 4.56 0.60
CA ALA A 107 -11.97 4.88 1.48
C ALA A 107 -10.93 5.78 0.78
N ASN A 108 -10.65 5.52 -0.51
CA ASN A 108 -9.72 6.32 -1.29
C ASN A 108 -10.22 7.77 -1.48
N SER A 109 -11.51 7.96 -1.79
CA SER A 109 -12.10 9.30 -1.87
C SER A 109 -11.93 10.06 -0.56
N LEU A 110 -12.15 9.40 0.58
CA LEU A 110 -12.01 10.03 1.90
C LEU A 110 -10.56 10.45 2.20
N VAL A 111 -9.56 9.65 1.80
CA VAL A 111 -8.14 10.03 1.92
C VAL A 111 -7.85 11.26 1.05
N LEU A 112 -8.31 11.26 -0.21
CA LEU A 112 -8.09 12.38 -1.12
C LEU A 112 -8.74 13.66 -0.60
N ASP A 113 -9.95 13.59 -0.06
CA ASP A 113 -10.64 14.75 0.50
C ASP A 113 -9.92 15.30 1.73
N ARG A 114 -9.42 14.45 2.63
CA ARG A 114 -8.59 14.89 3.77
C ARG A 114 -7.25 15.47 3.33
N SER A 115 -6.69 14.97 2.24
CA SER A 115 -5.36 15.39 1.75
C SER A 115 -5.42 16.59 0.79
N ARG A 116 -6.63 16.98 0.34
CA ARG A 116 -6.81 18.00 -0.71
C ARG A 116 -6.21 19.35 -0.35
N ALA A 117 -6.41 19.80 0.89
CA ALA A 117 -5.91 21.10 1.34
C ALA A 117 -4.38 21.15 1.36
N GLU A 118 -3.73 20.13 1.91
CA GLU A 118 -2.27 20.03 1.94
C GLU A 118 -1.69 19.87 0.53
N TYR A 119 -2.32 19.04 -0.32
CA TYR A 119 -1.92 18.92 -1.72
C TYR A 119 -1.98 20.27 -2.43
N GLY A 120 -3.09 21.01 -2.28
CA GLY A 120 -3.25 22.33 -2.86
C GLY A 120 -2.19 23.32 -2.39
N LYS A 121 -1.89 23.33 -1.09
CA LYS A 121 -0.80 24.15 -0.52
C LYS A 121 0.55 23.83 -1.16
N ARG A 122 0.90 22.55 -1.30
CA ARG A 122 2.16 22.13 -1.94
C ARG A 122 2.21 22.48 -3.42
N VAL A 123 1.09 22.39 -4.12
CA VAL A 123 0.99 22.86 -5.51
C VAL A 123 1.22 24.36 -5.57
N ALA A 124 0.61 25.15 -4.68
CA ALA A 124 0.82 26.59 -4.62
C ALA A 124 2.29 26.95 -4.37
N ASP A 125 2.95 26.28 -3.41
CA ASP A 125 4.38 26.46 -3.12
C ASP A 125 5.26 26.20 -4.37
N VAL A 126 4.93 25.17 -5.15
CA VAL A 126 5.62 24.85 -6.42
C VAL A 126 5.39 25.96 -7.45
N ILE A 127 4.17 26.46 -7.60
CA ILE A 127 3.86 27.54 -8.54
C ILE A 127 4.62 28.82 -8.17
N ASP A 128 4.69 29.17 -6.89
CA ASP A 128 5.41 30.36 -6.43
C ASP A 128 6.93 30.24 -6.65
N ALA A 129 7.49 29.04 -6.45
CA ALA A 129 8.88 28.76 -6.82
C ALA A 129 9.11 28.93 -8.34
N LEU A 130 8.19 28.41 -9.18
CA LEU A 130 8.29 28.56 -10.63
C LEU A 130 8.19 30.02 -11.08
N ARG A 131 7.34 30.83 -10.45
CA ARG A 131 7.28 32.29 -10.70
C ARG A 131 8.60 32.97 -10.39
N THR A 132 9.24 32.58 -9.29
CA THR A 132 10.57 33.08 -8.90
C THR A 132 11.64 32.69 -9.92
N VAL A 133 11.63 31.42 -10.36
CA VAL A 133 12.53 30.93 -11.42
C VAL A 133 12.33 31.68 -12.73
N LYS A 134 11.08 31.94 -13.13
CA LYS A 134 10.76 32.73 -14.32
C LYS A 134 11.39 34.12 -14.25
N ALA A 135 11.25 34.81 -13.13
CA ALA A 135 11.82 36.14 -12.94
C ALA A 135 13.36 36.11 -13.00
N ALA A 136 13.99 35.15 -12.31
CA ALA A 136 15.44 34.98 -12.33
C ALA A 136 15.97 34.67 -13.75
N ARG A 137 15.24 33.83 -14.49
CA ARG A 137 15.54 33.52 -15.89
C ARG A 137 15.46 34.74 -16.78
N ALA A 138 14.42 35.56 -16.65
CA ALA A 138 14.26 36.78 -17.43
C ALA A 138 15.42 37.76 -17.18
N ALA A 139 15.82 37.94 -15.92
CA ALA A 139 16.97 38.76 -15.55
C ALA A 139 18.30 38.23 -16.11
N TYR A 140 18.49 36.91 -16.13
CA TYR A 140 19.66 36.29 -16.73
C TYR A 140 19.72 36.53 -18.26
N ILE A 141 18.59 36.36 -18.95
CA ILE A 141 18.50 36.60 -20.40
C ILE A 141 18.78 38.07 -20.71
N ASP A 142 18.18 39.01 -19.95
CA ASP A 142 18.41 40.45 -20.14
C ASP A 142 19.89 40.84 -19.98
N LEU A 143 20.60 40.23 -19.05
CA LEU A 143 22.04 40.42 -18.88
C LEU A 143 22.84 39.92 -20.10
N VAL A 144 22.52 38.71 -20.58
CA VAL A 144 23.17 38.13 -21.77
C VAL A 144 22.90 38.97 -23.00
N ASP A 145 21.64 39.37 -23.23
CA ASP A 145 21.24 40.27 -24.31
C ASP A 145 21.96 41.63 -24.20
N GLY A 146 22.27 42.08 -22.98
CA GLY A 146 23.09 43.25 -22.70
C GLY A 146 24.53 43.11 -23.20
N PHE A 147 25.19 41.97 -22.94
CA PHE A 147 26.52 41.71 -23.49
C PHE A 147 26.51 41.65 -25.03
N GLU A 148 25.52 40.98 -25.62
CA GLU A 148 25.39 40.85 -27.07
C GLU A 148 25.16 42.21 -27.75
N ARG A 149 24.30 43.05 -27.16
CA ARG A 149 23.99 44.39 -27.67
C ARG A 149 25.19 45.34 -27.67
N GLU A 150 26.06 45.21 -26.67
CA GLU A 150 27.30 46.00 -26.56
C GLU A 150 28.49 45.32 -27.27
N ASP A 151 28.26 44.24 -28.02
CA ASP A 151 29.28 43.44 -28.71
C ASP A 151 30.41 42.94 -27.79
N ILE A 152 30.07 42.62 -26.54
CA ILE A 152 31.00 42.15 -25.51
C ILE A 152 31.09 40.62 -25.58
N ALA A 153 32.30 40.11 -25.83
CA ALA A 153 32.58 38.68 -25.72
C ALA A 153 32.55 38.23 -24.25
N TRP A 154 31.54 37.45 -23.88
CA TRP A 154 31.28 36.99 -22.51
C TRP A 154 31.53 35.48 -22.31
N THR A 155 32.16 34.82 -23.30
CA THR A 155 32.44 33.37 -23.29
C THR A 155 33.34 32.92 -22.15
N SER A 156 34.14 33.82 -21.57
CA SER A 156 34.97 33.54 -20.39
C SER A 156 34.18 33.38 -19.09
N LEU A 157 32.88 33.71 -19.09
CA LEU A 157 31.98 33.49 -17.95
C LEU A 157 31.41 32.07 -17.91
N ASP A 158 31.83 31.19 -18.82
CA ASP A 158 31.28 29.84 -19.00
C ASP A 158 29.75 29.84 -19.12
N PRO A 159 29.19 30.31 -20.26
CA PRO A 159 27.76 30.45 -20.49
C PRO A 159 26.94 29.22 -20.07
N MET A 160 25.98 29.42 -19.16
CA MET A 160 25.08 28.34 -18.76
C MET A 160 23.81 28.35 -19.59
N SER A 161 23.47 27.21 -20.20
CA SER A 161 22.19 27.04 -20.89
C SER A 161 21.08 26.71 -19.88
N LEU A 162 20.00 27.47 -19.89
CA LEU A 162 18.78 27.21 -19.12
C LEU A 162 17.74 26.39 -19.92
N GLY A 163 18.18 25.63 -20.92
CA GLY A 163 17.29 24.87 -21.82
C GLY A 163 16.41 23.83 -21.12
N PHE A 164 16.78 23.37 -19.92
CA PHE A 164 15.94 22.47 -19.12
C PHE A 164 14.62 23.11 -18.67
N LEU A 165 14.50 24.44 -18.72
CA LEU A 165 13.27 25.20 -18.45
C LEU A 165 12.41 25.42 -19.73
N GLY A 166 12.73 24.76 -20.85
CA GLY A 166 12.08 24.98 -22.15
C GLY A 166 12.44 26.33 -22.78
N ASP A 167 11.79 26.73 -23.87
CA ASP A 167 11.96 28.08 -24.45
C ASP A 167 11.22 29.13 -23.58
N PRO A 168 11.79 30.33 -23.32
CA PRO A 168 11.07 31.38 -22.58
C PRO A 168 9.74 31.78 -23.24
N LYS A 169 9.64 31.65 -24.57
CA LYS A 169 8.47 32.03 -25.38
C LYS A 169 7.37 30.98 -25.39
N ASP A 170 7.68 29.73 -25.00
CA ASP A 170 6.72 28.63 -24.97
C ASP A 170 5.66 28.77 -23.87
N GLY A 171 5.89 29.66 -22.88
CA GLY A 171 4.92 29.92 -21.82
C GLY A 171 4.66 28.71 -20.91
N GLN A 172 5.65 27.82 -20.72
CA GLN A 172 5.46 26.57 -20.01
C GLN A 172 5.06 26.79 -18.53
N ILE A 173 5.66 27.79 -17.88
CA ILE A 173 5.37 28.14 -16.48
C ILE A 173 3.95 28.72 -16.36
N GLU A 174 3.53 29.52 -17.33
CA GLU A 174 2.20 30.11 -17.43
C GLU A 174 1.14 29.04 -17.65
N ARG A 175 1.43 28.05 -18.51
CA ARG A 175 0.53 26.92 -18.76
C ARG A 175 0.30 26.12 -17.48
N VAL A 176 1.37 25.76 -16.76
CA VAL A 176 1.27 25.03 -15.48
C VAL A 176 0.57 25.88 -14.41
N THR A 177 0.85 27.18 -14.36
CA THR A 177 0.16 28.12 -13.46
C THR A 177 -1.35 28.19 -13.78
N ALA A 178 -1.72 28.23 -15.06
CA ALA A 178 -3.10 28.24 -15.50
C ALA A 178 -3.82 26.90 -15.21
N GLU A 179 -3.12 25.77 -15.33
CA GLU A 179 -3.63 24.47 -14.90
C GLU A 179 -3.89 24.44 -13.39
N ALA A 180 -2.95 24.91 -12.57
CA ALA A 180 -3.12 25.01 -11.13
C ALA A 180 -4.29 25.94 -10.74
N ARG A 181 -4.45 27.07 -11.44
CA ARG A 181 -5.58 27.99 -11.25
C ARG A 181 -6.91 27.35 -11.64
N ARG A 182 -6.99 26.67 -12.79
CA ARG A 182 -8.20 25.94 -13.22
C ARG A 182 -8.59 24.85 -12.23
N ALA A 183 -7.62 24.23 -11.59
CA ALA A 183 -7.84 23.23 -10.55
C ALA A 183 -8.17 23.84 -9.16
N GLY A 184 -8.11 25.17 -9.02
CA GLY A 184 -8.43 25.88 -7.78
C GLY A 184 -7.33 25.84 -6.72
N TYR A 185 -6.08 25.56 -7.10
CA TYR A 185 -4.95 25.50 -6.15
C TYR A 185 -4.27 26.85 -5.94
N VAL A 186 -4.41 27.78 -6.90
CA VAL A 186 -3.81 29.12 -6.86
C VAL A 186 -4.77 30.14 -7.49
N ASP A 187 -4.70 31.39 -7.04
CA ASP A 187 -5.47 32.51 -7.59
C ASP A 187 -4.86 33.12 -8.87
#